data_AF-A0A9C8Q0C5-F1
#
_entry.id   AF-A0A9C8Q0C5-F1
#
_cell.length_a   1.000
_cell.length_b   1.000
_cell.length_c   1.000
_cell.angle_alpha   90.00
_cell.angle_beta   90.00
_cell.angle_gamma   90.00
#
_symmetry.space_group_name_H-M   'P 1'
#
loop_
_entity.id
_entity.type
_entity.pdbx_description
1 polymer ?
#
loop_
_entity_poly.entity_id
_entity_poly.type
_entity_poly.pdbx_seq_one_letter_code
_entity_poly.pdbx_strand_id
1 'polypeptide(L)'
;DALIAEVERQGLTVEWIIETHVHADHLSAAPYIQQKLGGKIGVGEKIMVVQETFGKVFNEGTEFQRDGSQFDALFKDGDTYEVGTMTCFAMYTPGHTPACMVHVIGNAAFTGDTLFMPDGGSARADFPGGDAGELYDSIQKVLALPDEMRLFMCHDYGPNGRDIKWETSVGEEKAHNIHVGGGKTREEFIAFRTERDAQLGMPKLIIPSLQVNMRAGHMPKDEDGNPVLKVPVNGL
;
A
#
# COMPACT_ATOMS: atom_id res chain seq x y z
N ASP A 1 -15.32 -11.63 4.87
CA ASP A 1 -16.80 -11.71 4.91
C ASP A 1 -17.50 -10.37 5.06
N ALA A 2 -17.14 -9.50 6.01
CA ALA A 2 -17.85 -8.23 6.21
C ALA A 2 -17.99 -7.37 4.94
N LEU A 3 -16.91 -7.20 4.17
CA LEU A 3 -16.94 -6.47 2.88
C LEU A 3 -17.85 -7.15 1.85
N ILE A 4 -17.83 -8.49 1.78
CA ILE A 4 -18.65 -9.25 0.84
C ILE A 4 -20.13 -9.08 1.17
N ALA A 5 -20.48 -9.25 2.44
CA ALA A 5 -21.84 -9.08 2.93
C ALA A 5 -22.35 -7.66 2.66
N GLU A 6 -21.49 -6.64 2.77
CA GLU A 6 -21.90 -5.26 2.50
C GLU A 6 -22.16 -4.99 1.02
N VAL A 7 -21.31 -5.54 0.13
CA VAL A 7 -21.54 -5.48 -1.33
C VAL A 7 -22.85 -6.16 -1.70
N GLU A 8 -23.09 -7.39 -1.21
CA GLU A 8 -24.30 -8.16 -1.49
C GLU A 8 -25.55 -7.46 -0.93
N ARG A 9 -25.47 -6.94 0.31
CA ARG A 9 -26.57 -6.21 0.96
C ARG A 9 -26.99 -4.97 0.17
N GLN A 10 -26.02 -4.26 -0.41
CA GLN A 10 -26.29 -3.07 -1.22
C GLN A 10 -26.60 -3.39 -2.68
N GLY A 11 -26.45 -4.64 -3.12
CA GLY A 11 -26.63 -5.02 -4.53
C GLY A 11 -25.59 -4.40 -5.45
N LEU A 12 -24.37 -4.20 -4.96
CA LEU A 12 -23.27 -3.60 -5.70
C LEU A 12 -22.52 -4.65 -6.54
N THR A 13 -21.91 -4.20 -7.63
CA THR A 13 -20.98 -5.01 -8.44
C THR A 13 -19.55 -4.56 -8.15
N VAL A 14 -18.65 -5.51 -7.85
CA VAL A 14 -17.22 -5.21 -7.68
C VAL A 14 -16.54 -5.20 -9.04
N GLU A 15 -16.05 -4.04 -9.47
CA GLU A 15 -15.25 -3.91 -10.69
C GLU A 15 -13.75 -4.07 -10.42
N TRP A 16 -13.28 -3.58 -9.28
CA TRP A 16 -11.87 -3.52 -8.93
C TRP A 16 -11.62 -3.91 -7.48
N ILE A 17 -10.49 -4.59 -7.26
CA ILE A 17 -9.88 -4.89 -5.97
C ILE A 17 -8.47 -4.33 -6.04
N ILE A 18 -8.26 -3.17 -5.42
CA ILE A 18 -7.05 -2.38 -5.61
C ILE A 18 -6.13 -2.51 -4.41
N GLU A 19 -4.88 -2.92 -4.66
CA GLU A 19 -3.80 -2.91 -3.69
C GLU A 19 -3.01 -1.60 -3.85
N THR A 20 -2.96 -0.79 -2.79
CA THR A 20 -2.15 0.44 -2.81
C THR A 20 -0.66 0.12 -2.86
N HIS A 21 -0.25 -1.00 -2.28
CA HIS A 21 1.13 -1.51 -2.28
C HIS A 21 1.15 -2.98 -1.84
N VAL A 22 2.35 -3.59 -1.83
CA VAL A 22 2.53 -4.92 -1.21
C VAL A 22 2.65 -4.75 0.30
N HIS A 23 1.57 -5.07 1.02
CA HIS A 23 1.50 -4.91 2.47
C HIS A 23 2.45 -5.85 3.21
N ALA A 24 3.06 -5.36 4.29
CA ALA A 24 4.00 -6.08 5.16
C ALA A 24 3.40 -6.41 6.54
N ASP A 25 2.16 -6.02 6.79
CA ASP A 25 1.55 -6.06 8.12
C ASP A 25 0.28 -6.91 8.15
N HIS A 26 -0.29 -7.25 6.99
CA HIS A 26 -1.44 -8.14 6.85
C HIS A 26 -1.41 -8.89 5.51
N LEU A 27 -2.20 -9.96 5.39
CA LEU A 27 -2.37 -10.72 4.14
C LEU A 27 -3.58 -10.17 3.38
N SER A 28 -3.41 -9.93 2.08
CA SER A 28 -4.51 -9.53 1.21
C SER A 28 -5.54 -10.66 1.08
N ALA A 29 -6.82 -10.26 1.08
CA ALA A 29 -7.95 -11.13 0.80
C ALA A 29 -8.41 -11.04 -0.67
N ALA A 30 -7.64 -10.40 -1.56
CA ALA A 30 -8.08 -10.09 -2.92
C ALA A 30 -8.59 -11.31 -3.70
N PRO A 31 -7.90 -12.47 -3.74
CA PRO A 31 -8.42 -13.63 -4.48
C PRO A 31 -9.68 -14.22 -3.86
N TYR A 32 -9.81 -14.13 -2.53
CA TYR A 32 -11.02 -14.59 -1.82
C TYR A 32 -12.23 -13.72 -2.18
N ILE A 33 -12.05 -12.39 -2.19
CA ILE A 33 -13.09 -11.44 -2.61
C ILE A 33 -13.41 -11.65 -4.10
N GLN A 34 -12.38 -11.77 -4.95
CA GLN A 34 -12.54 -11.96 -6.38
C GLN A 34 -13.32 -13.24 -6.72
N GLN A 35 -13.04 -14.35 -6.03
CA GLN A 35 -13.76 -15.60 -6.22
C GLN A 35 -15.26 -15.47 -5.90
N LYS A 36 -15.61 -14.62 -4.92
CA LYS A 36 -16.99 -14.45 -4.44
C LYS A 36 -17.78 -13.42 -5.24
N LEU A 37 -17.13 -12.34 -5.66
CA LEU A 37 -17.79 -11.15 -6.21
C LEU A 37 -17.33 -10.77 -7.62
N GLY A 38 -16.30 -11.42 -8.15
CA GLY A 38 -15.65 -11.01 -9.40
C GLY A 38 -14.75 -9.79 -9.21
N GLY A 39 -14.65 -8.97 -10.26
CA GLY A 39 -13.75 -7.82 -10.30
C GLY A 39 -12.32 -8.20 -10.68
N LYS A 40 -11.47 -7.18 -10.79
CA LYS A 40 -10.07 -7.30 -11.21
C LYS A 40 -9.12 -6.87 -10.09
N ILE A 41 -8.11 -7.68 -9.81
CA ILE A 41 -7.06 -7.34 -8.84
C ILE A 41 -6.03 -6.44 -9.52
N GLY A 42 -5.85 -5.23 -9.01
CA GLY A 42 -4.93 -4.24 -9.55
C GLY A 42 -3.86 -3.80 -8.56
N VAL A 43 -2.65 -3.56 -9.05
CA VAL A 43 -1.49 -3.07 -8.27
C VAL A 43 -0.59 -2.19 -9.16
N GLY A 44 0.33 -1.41 -8.58
CA GLY A 44 1.33 -0.68 -9.35
C GLY A 44 2.32 -1.59 -10.09
N GLU A 45 2.74 -1.23 -11.31
CA GLU A 45 3.63 -2.05 -12.16
C GLU A 45 4.99 -2.35 -11.52
N LYS A 46 5.43 -1.54 -10.56
CA LYS A 46 6.67 -1.76 -9.82
C LYS A 46 6.58 -2.91 -8.82
N ILE A 47 5.44 -3.60 -8.73
CA ILE A 47 5.31 -4.92 -8.09
C ILE A 47 6.43 -5.88 -8.52
N MET A 48 6.87 -5.82 -9.78
CA MET A 48 7.95 -6.66 -10.30
C MET A 48 9.26 -6.48 -9.51
N VAL A 49 9.56 -5.27 -9.03
CA VAL A 49 10.74 -5.00 -8.20
C VAL A 49 10.64 -5.72 -6.85
N VAL A 50 9.43 -5.72 -6.28
CA VAL A 50 9.13 -6.41 -5.02
C VAL A 50 9.21 -7.92 -5.22
N GLN A 51 8.65 -8.45 -6.30
CA GLN A 51 8.72 -9.88 -6.65
C GLN A 51 10.16 -10.34 -6.90
N GLU A 52 10.99 -9.53 -7.56
CA GLU A 52 12.41 -9.83 -7.76
C GLU A 52 13.22 -9.85 -6.47
N THR A 53 12.91 -8.93 -5.57
CA THR A 53 13.60 -8.82 -4.28
C THR A 53 13.20 -9.98 -3.37
N PHE A 54 11.90 -10.14 -3.13
CA PHE A 54 11.40 -11.12 -2.16
C PHE A 54 11.33 -12.53 -2.70
N GLY A 55 11.23 -12.71 -4.02
CA GLY A 55 11.42 -14.02 -4.65
C GLY A 55 12.81 -14.60 -4.35
N LYS A 56 13.85 -13.77 -4.18
CA LYS A 56 15.17 -14.23 -3.74
C LYS A 56 15.21 -14.50 -2.23
N VAL A 57 14.67 -13.59 -1.42
CA VAL A 57 14.63 -13.72 0.05
C VAL A 57 13.93 -15.02 0.49
N PHE A 58 12.79 -15.34 -0.12
CA PHE A 58 12.00 -16.53 0.20
C PHE A 58 12.43 -17.78 -0.60
N ASN A 59 13.53 -17.70 -1.36
CA ASN A 59 14.04 -18.77 -2.20
C ASN A 59 12.93 -19.39 -3.07
N GLU A 60 12.26 -18.54 -3.84
CA GLU A 60 11.24 -18.96 -4.78
C GLU A 60 11.88 -19.39 -6.10
N GLY A 61 11.50 -20.60 -6.52
CA GLY A 61 11.93 -21.20 -7.78
C GLY A 61 11.32 -20.52 -9.01
N THR A 62 11.58 -21.11 -10.17
CA THR A 62 11.16 -20.56 -11.48
C THR A 62 9.66 -20.62 -11.73
N GLU A 63 8.90 -21.37 -10.92
CA GLU A 63 7.44 -21.43 -11.02
C GLU A 63 6.77 -20.13 -10.57
N PHE A 64 7.39 -19.40 -9.64
CA PHE A 64 6.92 -18.07 -9.25
C PHE A 64 7.39 -17.03 -10.29
N GLN A 65 6.46 -16.64 -11.16
CA GLN A 65 6.71 -15.56 -12.13
C GLN A 65 6.91 -14.22 -11.41
N ARG A 66 7.84 -13.41 -11.93
CA ARG A 66 8.24 -12.11 -11.36
C ARG A 66 7.93 -10.96 -12.31
N ASP A 67 6.84 -11.12 -13.06
CA ASP A 67 6.38 -10.24 -14.13
C ASP A 67 5.03 -9.58 -13.79
N GLY A 68 4.55 -9.73 -12.55
CA GLY A 68 3.26 -9.22 -12.10
C GLY A 68 2.04 -9.95 -12.67
N SER A 69 2.20 -11.04 -13.42
CA SER A 69 1.11 -11.77 -14.08
C SER A 69 0.06 -12.38 -13.14
N GLN A 70 0.32 -12.39 -11.83
CA GLN A 70 -0.65 -12.77 -10.80
C GLN A 70 -1.77 -11.73 -10.61
N PHE A 71 -1.57 -10.50 -11.10
CA PHE A 71 -2.51 -9.41 -11.00
C PHE A 71 -3.20 -9.20 -12.36
N ASP A 72 -4.48 -8.83 -12.35
CA ASP A 72 -5.25 -8.58 -13.57
C ASP A 72 -4.89 -7.25 -14.24
N ALA A 73 -4.34 -6.30 -13.48
CA ALA A 73 -3.88 -5.01 -13.98
C ALA A 73 -2.63 -4.51 -13.25
N LEU A 74 -1.72 -3.92 -14.02
CA LEU A 74 -0.51 -3.26 -13.54
C LEU A 74 -0.59 -1.77 -13.88
N PHE A 75 -0.80 -0.93 -12.88
CA PHE A 75 -0.95 0.51 -13.04
C PHE A 75 0.40 1.22 -13.13
N LYS A 76 0.49 2.18 -14.05
CA LYS A 76 1.58 3.14 -14.20
C LYS A 76 1.18 4.49 -13.65
N ASP A 77 2.16 5.35 -13.44
CA ASP A 77 1.91 6.74 -13.07
C ASP A 77 1.05 7.44 -14.13
N GLY A 78 -0.07 8.02 -13.70
CA GLY A 78 -1.01 8.73 -14.57
C GLY A 78 -1.99 7.83 -15.32
N ASP A 79 -1.97 6.51 -15.10
CA ASP A 79 -3.00 5.63 -15.65
C ASP A 79 -4.39 5.98 -15.12
N THR A 80 -5.40 5.70 -15.94
CA THR A 80 -6.80 5.86 -15.57
C THR A 80 -7.56 4.56 -15.69
N TYR A 81 -8.59 4.41 -14.87
CA TYR A 81 -9.53 3.30 -14.92
C TYR A 81 -10.92 3.79 -14.50
N GLU A 82 -11.94 2.98 -14.74
CA GLU A 82 -13.32 3.35 -14.42
C GLU A 82 -13.88 2.50 -13.28
N VAL A 83 -14.74 3.11 -12.48
CA VAL A 83 -15.69 2.44 -11.58
C VAL A 83 -17.07 3.00 -11.91
N GLY A 84 -17.93 2.21 -12.57
CA GLY A 84 -19.13 2.71 -13.21
C GLY A 84 -18.80 3.79 -14.24
N THR A 85 -19.26 5.03 -13.99
CA THR A 85 -18.97 6.20 -14.84
C THR A 85 -17.90 7.12 -14.26
N MET A 86 -17.26 6.73 -13.16
CA MET A 86 -16.26 7.55 -12.48
C MET A 86 -14.88 7.24 -13.01
N THR A 87 -14.18 8.24 -13.54
CA THR A 87 -12.76 8.12 -13.89
C THR A 87 -11.91 8.23 -12.63
N CYS A 88 -11.12 7.18 -12.39
CA CYS A 88 -10.14 7.09 -11.32
C CYS A 88 -8.74 7.28 -11.91
N PHE A 89 -7.81 7.80 -11.09
CA PHE A 89 -6.41 8.03 -11.48
C PHE A 89 -5.48 7.29 -10.54
N ALA A 90 -4.47 6.62 -11.10
CA ALA A 90 -3.40 5.99 -10.36
C ALA A 90 -2.17 6.91 -10.36
N MET A 91 -1.73 7.34 -9.18
CA MET A 91 -0.54 8.17 -8.98
C MET A 91 0.57 7.32 -8.37
N TYR A 92 1.74 7.30 -9.01
CA TYR A 92 2.90 6.59 -8.48
C TYR A 92 3.56 7.40 -7.36
N THR A 93 3.55 6.82 -6.15
CA THR A 93 3.99 7.47 -4.92
C THR A 93 4.93 6.57 -4.11
N PRO A 94 6.12 6.24 -4.64
CA PRO A 94 7.09 5.39 -3.96
C PRO A 94 7.67 6.06 -2.71
N GLY A 95 8.38 5.26 -1.93
CA GLY A 95 9.18 5.70 -0.79
C GLY A 95 8.94 4.83 0.44
N HIS A 96 7.69 4.50 0.74
CA HIS A 96 7.39 3.44 1.71
C HIS A 96 7.78 2.05 1.17
N THR A 97 7.36 1.79 -0.07
CA THR A 97 7.86 0.68 -0.91
C THR A 97 8.07 1.22 -2.32
N PRO A 98 8.85 0.53 -3.19
CA PRO A 98 9.04 0.97 -4.58
C PRO A 98 7.77 0.79 -5.45
N ALA A 99 6.67 0.25 -4.92
CA ALA A 99 5.46 -0.06 -5.67
C ALA A 99 4.19 0.64 -5.14
N CYS A 100 4.35 1.62 -4.25
CA CYS A 100 3.23 2.35 -3.69
C CYS A 100 2.51 3.22 -4.73
N MET A 101 1.18 3.19 -4.67
CA MET A 101 0.26 3.98 -5.49
C MET A 101 -0.74 4.71 -4.60
N VAL A 102 -1.08 5.94 -4.98
CA VAL A 102 -2.27 6.65 -4.52
C VAL A 102 -3.35 6.57 -5.60
N HIS A 103 -4.57 6.23 -5.21
CA HIS A 103 -5.71 6.15 -6.12
C HIS A 103 -6.66 7.31 -5.86
N VAL A 104 -6.80 8.21 -6.85
CA VAL A 104 -7.72 9.36 -6.79
C VAL A 104 -9.04 8.97 -7.47
N ILE A 105 -10.13 9.06 -6.72
CA ILE A 105 -11.47 8.59 -7.09
C ILE A 105 -12.46 9.71 -6.72
N GLY A 106 -12.88 10.49 -7.72
CA GLY A 106 -13.74 11.66 -7.52
C GLY A 106 -13.07 12.72 -6.64
N ASN A 107 -13.64 12.98 -5.46
CA ASN A 107 -13.12 13.96 -4.49
C ASN A 107 -12.34 13.32 -3.32
N ALA A 108 -11.89 12.07 -3.50
CA ALA A 108 -11.14 11.32 -2.50
C ALA A 108 -9.86 10.73 -3.10
N ALA A 109 -8.81 10.62 -2.28
CA ALA A 109 -7.60 9.88 -2.59
C ALA A 109 -7.32 8.83 -1.51
N PHE A 110 -7.09 7.59 -1.92
CA PHE A 110 -6.67 6.49 -1.04
C PHE A 110 -5.16 6.42 -1.04
N THR A 111 -4.53 6.83 0.07
CA THR A 111 -3.11 7.22 0.06
C THR A 111 -2.13 6.06 0.27
N GLY A 112 -2.62 4.85 0.53
CA GLY A 112 -1.79 3.76 1.02
C GLY A 112 -1.02 4.18 2.28
N ASP A 113 0.15 3.57 2.48
CA ASP A 113 1.11 3.98 3.51
C ASP A 113 2.07 5.05 2.99
N THR A 114 1.51 6.17 2.52
CA THR A 114 2.28 7.38 2.16
C THR A 114 2.17 8.41 3.29
N LEU A 115 0.93 8.70 3.70
CA LEU A 115 0.58 9.56 4.83
C LEU A 115 -0.21 8.75 5.87
N PHE A 116 -0.07 9.15 7.12
CA PHE A 116 -1.03 8.85 8.18
C PHE A 116 -1.81 10.11 8.51
N MET A 117 -2.78 9.98 9.42
CA MET A 117 -3.46 11.13 10.01
C MET A 117 -2.45 12.21 10.44
N PRO A 118 -2.79 13.52 10.48
CA PRO A 118 -1.81 14.58 10.72
C PRO A 118 -0.99 14.39 12.01
N ASP A 119 -1.59 13.80 13.04
CA ASP A 119 -0.94 13.50 14.32
C ASP A 119 -0.18 12.15 14.36
N GLY A 120 -0.36 11.31 13.34
CA GLY A 120 0.42 10.09 13.08
C GLY A 120 1.59 10.31 12.12
N GLY A 121 1.55 11.36 11.30
CA GLY A 121 2.66 11.78 10.45
C GLY A 121 2.75 10.99 9.14
N SER A 122 3.80 10.17 9.00
CA SER A 122 4.15 9.47 7.76
C SER A 122 4.60 8.04 8.02
N ALA A 123 4.50 7.19 6.99
CA ALA A 123 4.99 5.82 7.03
C ALA A 123 6.52 5.74 7.19
N ARG A 124 7.00 4.56 7.54
CA ARG A 124 8.43 4.18 7.52
C ARG A 124 8.95 4.06 6.09
N ALA A 125 10.26 4.21 5.87
CA ALA A 125 10.88 4.16 4.55
C ALA A 125 12.11 3.22 4.51
N ASP A 126 12.18 2.24 5.40
CA ASP A 126 13.31 1.31 5.57
C ASP A 126 13.02 -0.13 5.11
N PHE A 127 11.87 -0.36 4.46
CA PHE A 127 11.66 -1.62 3.74
C PHE A 127 12.66 -1.74 2.57
N PRO A 128 12.97 -2.96 2.08
CA PRO A 128 13.77 -3.13 0.88
C PRO A 128 13.23 -2.31 -0.31
N GLY A 129 14.02 -1.31 -0.74
CA GLY A 129 13.65 -0.37 -1.81
C GLY A 129 12.82 0.83 -1.36
N GLY A 130 12.59 1.01 -0.05
CA GLY A 130 12.08 2.24 0.52
C GLY A 130 13.16 3.32 0.59
N ASP A 131 12.74 4.58 0.52
CA ASP A 131 13.61 5.76 0.58
C ASP A 131 12.85 6.96 1.14
N ALA A 132 13.40 7.62 2.15
CA ALA A 132 12.76 8.76 2.81
C ALA A 132 12.67 9.99 1.88
N GLY A 133 13.64 10.17 0.97
CA GLY A 133 13.60 11.26 0.00
C GLY A 133 12.50 11.07 -1.03
N GLU A 134 12.38 9.86 -1.59
CA GLU A 134 11.28 9.49 -2.50
C GLU A 134 9.94 9.61 -1.79
N LEU A 135 9.84 9.17 -0.53
CA LEU A 135 8.61 9.29 0.26
C LEU A 135 8.20 10.76 0.42
N TYR A 136 9.14 11.64 0.73
CA TYR A 136 8.86 13.08 0.81
C TYR A 136 8.35 13.61 -0.53
N ASP A 137 9.05 13.30 -1.62
CA ASP A 137 8.69 13.79 -2.95
C ASP A 137 7.30 13.29 -3.37
N SER A 138 6.97 12.04 -3.05
CA SER A 138 5.64 11.44 -3.22
C SER A 138 4.57 12.13 -2.37
N ILE A 139 4.85 12.41 -1.10
CA ILE A 139 3.95 13.16 -0.23
C ILE A 139 3.67 14.55 -0.81
N GLN A 140 4.69 15.26 -1.30
CA GLN A 140 4.49 16.58 -1.91
C GLN A 140 3.62 16.51 -3.19
N LYS A 141 3.72 15.44 -3.98
CA LYS A 141 2.79 15.21 -5.10
C LYS A 141 1.35 15.05 -4.63
N VAL A 142 1.11 14.27 -3.57
CA VAL A 142 -0.25 14.10 -2.99
C VAL A 142 -0.76 15.41 -2.41
N LEU A 143 0.09 16.17 -1.72
CA LEU A 143 -0.28 17.48 -1.17
C LEU A 143 -0.44 18.56 -2.25
N ALA A 144 -0.03 18.33 -3.50
CA ALA A 144 -0.33 19.23 -4.61
C ALA A 144 -1.79 19.13 -5.12
N LEU A 145 -2.55 18.13 -4.66
CA LEU A 145 -3.99 18.04 -4.89
C LEU A 145 -4.75 19.22 -4.22
N PRO A 146 -6.02 19.49 -4.58
CA PRO A 146 -6.83 20.54 -3.96
C PRO A 146 -6.92 20.38 -2.44
N ASP A 147 -6.95 21.47 -1.69
CA ASP A 147 -6.93 21.44 -0.22
C ASP A 147 -8.13 20.70 0.37
N GLU A 148 -9.29 20.77 -0.30
CA GLU A 148 -10.52 20.06 0.05
C GLU A 148 -10.54 18.57 -0.32
N MET A 149 -9.51 18.07 -1.03
CA MET A 149 -9.40 16.66 -1.40
C MET A 149 -9.34 15.81 -0.13
N ARG A 150 -10.26 14.86 -0.01
CA ARG A 150 -10.32 13.94 1.12
C ARG A 150 -9.23 12.91 0.96
N LEU A 151 -8.46 12.67 2.03
CA LEU A 151 -7.41 11.66 2.03
C LEU A 151 -7.84 10.52 2.97
N PHE A 152 -7.81 9.30 2.45
CA PHE A 152 -8.14 8.08 3.17
C PHE A 152 -6.88 7.29 3.49
N MET A 153 -6.62 7.12 4.78
CA MET A 153 -5.42 6.46 5.30
C MET A 153 -5.54 4.94 5.20
N CYS A 154 -4.41 4.27 4.93
CA CYS A 154 -4.36 2.81 4.99
C CYS A 154 -4.35 2.31 6.44
N HIS A 155 -3.66 3.02 7.33
CA HIS A 155 -3.54 2.66 8.74
C HIS A 155 -3.73 3.87 9.65
N ASP A 156 -4.23 3.59 10.85
CA ASP A 156 -4.23 4.52 11.97
C ASP A 156 -3.97 3.76 13.26
N TYR A 157 -3.06 4.31 14.07
CA TYR A 157 -2.56 3.66 15.28
C TYR A 157 -3.09 4.31 16.57
N GLY A 158 -4.04 5.26 16.46
CA GLY A 158 -4.65 5.94 17.60
C GLY A 158 -3.63 6.58 18.56
N PRO A 159 -2.69 7.42 18.06
CA PRO A 159 -1.66 8.02 18.90
C PRO A 159 -2.28 8.75 20.11
N ASN A 160 -1.64 8.64 21.27
CA ASN A 160 -2.13 9.17 22.54
C ASN A 160 -3.47 8.55 23.02
N GLY A 161 -3.86 7.39 22.50
CA GLY A 161 -5.07 6.68 22.92
C GLY A 161 -6.37 7.28 22.40
N ARG A 162 -6.31 8.10 21.33
CA ARG A 162 -7.51 8.61 20.66
C ARG A 162 -8.24 7.50 19.89
N ASP A 163 -9.51 7.75 19.58
CA ASP A 163 -10.28 6.91 18.68
C ASP A 163 -9.66 6.84 17.28
N ILE A 164 -9.90 5.71 16.60
CA ILE A 164 -9.43 5.46 15.25
C ILE A 164 -10.08 6.44 14.27
N LYS A 165 -9.25 7.00 13.38
CA LYS A 165 -9.63 7.88 12.28
C LYS A 165 -9.00 7.38 11.00
N TRP A 166 -9.67 7.60 9.88
CA TRP A 166 -9.22 7.11 8.57
C TRP A 166 -9.32 8.19 7.48
N GLU A 167 -9.86 9.37 7.82
CA GLU A 167 -10.13 10.43 6.86
C GLU A 167 -9.60 11.78 7.37
N THR A 168 -8.90 12.48 6.50
CA THR A 168 -8.37 13.84 6.66
C THR A 168 -8.48 14.58 5.32
N SER A 169 -7.87 15.75 5.17
CA SER A 169 -7.79 16.46 3.89
C SER A 169 -6.37 16.92 3.57
N VAL A 170 -6.11 17.25 2.31
CA VAL A 170 -4.83 17.84 1.90
C VAL A 170 -4.52 19.12 2.68
N GLY A 171 -5.51 19.99 2.90
CA GLY A 171 -5.33 21.21 3.68
C GLY A 171 -4.92 20.94 5.13
N GLU A 172 -5.58 19.97 5.78
CA GLU A 172 -5.26 19.55 7.15
C GLU A 172 -3.85 18.93 7.24
N GLU A 173 -3.46 18.09 6.27
CA GLU A 173 -2.10 17.52 6.23
C GLU A 173 -1.03 18.61 6.06
N LYS A 174 -1.23 19.56 5.13
CA LYS A 174 -0.32 20.69 4.95
C LYS A 174 -0.17 21.52 6.22
N ALA A 175 -1.26 21.78 6.92
CA ALA A 175 -1.27 22.62 8.10
C ALA A 175 -0.72 21.92 9.34
N HIS A 176 -1.03 20.63 9.52
CA HIS A 176 -0.95 19.98 10.82
C HIS A 176 -0.14 18.69 10.86
N ASN A 177 0.30 18.15 9.72
CA ASN A 177 1.09 16.92 9.74
C ASN A 177 2.40 17.11 10.51
N ILE A 178 2.62 16.27 11.52
CA ILE A 178 3.77 16.41 12.41
C ILE A 178 5.11 16.14 11.73
N HIS A 179 5.15 15.44 10.59
CA HIS A 179 6.38 15.11 9.85
C HIS A 179 6.60 15.92 8.59
N VAL A 180 5.54 16.33 7.88
CA VAL A 180 5.66 17.06 6.59
C VAL A 180 4.88 18.38 6.53
N GLY A 181 3.98 18.62 7.48
CA GLY A 181 3.16 19.83 7.53
C GLY A 181 3.91 21.01 8.14
N GLY A 182 3.35 22.21 7.99
CA GLY A 182 3.89 23.44 8.57
C GLY A 182 5.18 23.95 7.89
N GLY A 183 5.42 23.55 6.64
CA GLY A 183 6.57 24.03 5.85
C GLY A 183 7.90 23.31 6.13
N LYS A 184 7.86 22.11 6.72
CA LYS A 184 9.05 21.27 6.92
C LYS A 184 9.74 20.99 5.59
N THR A 185 11.07 21.10 5.57
CA THR A 185 11.84 20.88 4.33
C THR A 185 12.07 19.39 4.07
N ARG A 186 12.50 19.09 2.85
CA ARG A 186 12.90 17.75 2.43
C ARG A 186 14.03 17.19 3.31
N GLU A 187 15.03 18.02 3.61
CA GLU A 187 16.19 17.65 4.42
C GLU A 187 15.79 17.34 5.87
N GLU A 188 14.92 18.18 6.46
CA GLU A 188 14.38 17.95 7.80
C GLU A 188 13.61 16.63 7.87
N PHE A 189 12.77 16.35 6.86
CA PHE A 189 12.03 15.09 6.78
C PHE A 189 12.96 13.89 6.66
N ILE A 190 13.95 13.91 5.76
CA ILE A 190 14.87 12.79 5.55
C ILE A 190 15.65 12.48 6.82
N ALA A 191 16.18 13.51 7.48
CA ALA A 191 16.93 13.35 8.73
C ALA A 191 16.05 12.70 9.81
N PHE A 192 14.86 13.25 10.03
CA PHE A 192 13.89 12.72 10.98
C PHE A 192 13.50 11.27 10.66
N ARG A 193 13.11 10.99 9.41
CA ARG A 193 12.58 9.70 8.99
C ARG A 193 13.62 8.61 9.10
N THR A 194 14.86 8.91 8.69
CA THR A 194 16.00 7.98 8.79
C THR A 194 16.34 7.65 10.24
N GLU A 195 16.37 8.66 11.13
CA GLU A 195 16.61 8.44 12.56
C GLU A 195 15.49 7.61 13.19
N ARG A 196 14.24 7.92 12.83
CA ARG A 196 13.07 7.23 13.38
C ARG A 196 13.01 5.77 12.93
N ASP A 197 13.31 5.48 11.67
CA ASP A 197 13.26 4.13 11.11
C ASP A 197 14.26 3.19 11.76
N ALA A 198 15.47 3.68 12.09
CA ALA A 198 16.48 2.91 12.81
C ALA A 198 16.05 2.44 14.21
N GLN A 199 14.96 2.99 14.76
CA GLN A 199 14.40 2.63 16.06
C GLN A 199 13.21 1.65 15.97
N LEU A 200 12.73 1.36 14.76
CA LEU A 200 11.54 0.54 14.56
C LEU A 200 11.89 -0.95 14.52
N GLY A 201 11.08 -1.75 15.20
CA GLY A 201 11.08 -3.20 15.01
C GLY A 201 10.47 -3.59 13.66
N MET A 202 10.72 -4.82 13.24
CA MET A 202 10.05 -5.41 12.08
C MET A 202 8.54 -5.61 12.36
N PRO A 203 7.65 -5.37 11.38
CA PRO A 203 6.24 -5.72 11.52
C PRO A 203 6.08 -7.20 11.85
N LYS A 204 5.15 -7.53 12.76
CA LYS A 204 4.96 -8.91 13.24
C LYS A 204 4.62 -9.90 12.13
N LEU A 205 3.95 -9.44 11.08
CA LEU A 205 3.48 -10.28 9.96
C LEU A 205 4.29 -10.08 8.68
N ILE A 206 5.47 -9.44 8.72
CA ILE A 206 6.22 -9.15 7.48
C ILE A 206 6.54 -10.39 6.65
N ILE A 207 7.02 -11.46 7.28
CA ILE A 207 7.38 -12.70 6.60
C ILE A 207 6.15 -13.34 5.91
N PRO A 208 5.02 -13.60 6.62
CA PRO A 208 3.86 -14.20 5.97
C PRO A 208 3.18 -13.25 4.96
N SER A 209 3.06 -11.95 5.28
CA SER A 209 2.39 -10.99 4.41
C SER A 209 3.08 -10.84 3.07
N LEU A 210 4.41 -10.62 3.04
CA LEU A 210 5.12 -10.39 1.78
C LEU A 210 5.06 -11.60 0.84
N GLN A 211 5.12 -12.83 1.38
CA GLN A 211 5.02 -14.04 0.58
C GLN A 211 3.66 -14.18 -0.11
N VAL A 212 2.59 -13.83 0.60
CA VAL A 212 1.22 -13.94 0.08
C VAL A 212 0.90 -12.77 -0.85
N ASN A 213 1.28 -11.55 -0.46
CA ASN A 213 0.90 -10.34 -1.17
C ASN A 213 1.69 -10.14 -2.46
N MET A 214 2.95 -10.61 -2.55
CA MET A 214 3.68 -10.62 -3.83
C MET A 214 3.07 -11.58 -4.87
N ARG A 215 2.09 -12.41 -4.47
CA ARG A 215 1.30 -13.32 -5.30
C ARG A 215 -0.15 -12.87 -5.42
N ALA A 216 -0.42 -11.57 -5.36
CA ALA A 216 -1.78 -11.01 -5.41
C ALA A 216 -2.73 -11.55 -4.33
N GLY A 217 -2.20 -12.03 -3.19
CA GLY A 217 -2.99 -12.63 -2.11
C GLY A 217 -3.12 -14.16 -2.20
N HIS A 218 -2.57 -14.80 -3.22
CA HIS A 218 -2.59 -16.26 -3.33
C HIS A 218 -1.60 -16.91 -2.34
N MET A 219 -2.09 -17.87 -1.57
CA MET A 219 -1.28 -18.61 -0.61
C MET A 219 -0.21 -19.46 -1.33
N PRO A 220 1.09 -19.33 -0.99
CA PRO A 220 2.12 -20.24 -1.47
C PRO A 220 1.85 -21.68 -1.10
N LYS A 221 2.32 -22.60 -1.94
CA LYS A 221 2.15 -24.04 -1.80
C LYS A 221 3.50 -24.77 -1.91
N ASP A 222 3.60 -25.94 -1.28
CA ASP A 222 4.69 -26.89 -1.51
C ASP A 222 4.49 -27.66 -2.83
N GLU A 223 5.44 -28.55 -3.16
CA GLU A 223 5.42 -29.37 -4.38
C GLU A 223 4.21 -30.32 -4.44
N ASP A 224 3.64 -30.68 -3.28
CA ASP A 224 2.45 -31.52 -3.16
C ASP A 224 1.14 -30.70 -3.19
N GLY A 225 1.24 -29.37 -3.25
CA GLY A 225 0.11 -28.45 -3.31
C GLY A 225 -0.46 -28.02 -1.94
N ASN A 226 0.18 -28.37 -0.82
CA ASN A 226 -0.24 -27.95 0.51
C ASN A 226 0.19 -26.50 0.79
N PRO A 227 -0.65 -25.68 1.43
CA PRO A 227 -0.28 -24.34 1.85
C PRO A 227 0.94 -24.32 2.77
N VAL A 228 1.97 -23.54 2.43
CA VAL A 228 3.21 -23.43 3.23
C VAL A 228 3.77 -22.02 3.21
N LEU A 229 4.26 -21.55 4.36
CA LEU A 229 5.00 -20.30 4.47
C LEU A 229 6.44 -20.62 4.84
N LYS A 230 7.40 -20.00 4.15
CA LYS A 230 8.83 -20.15 4.41
C LYS A 230 9.28 -19.07 5.39
N VAL A 231 10.09 -19.43 6.38
CA VAL A 231 10.66 -18.48 7.34
C VAL A 231 12.18 -18.48 7.16
N PRO A 232 12.75 -17.43 6.52
CA PRO A 232 14.19 -17.32 6.38
C PRO A 232 14.87 -17.21 7.75
N VAL A 233 15.87 -18.05 8.01
CA VAL A 233 16.66 -17.98 9.26
C VAL A 233 17.75 -16.93 9.07
N ASN A 234 17.75 -15.89 9.92
CA ASN A 234 18.66 -14.73 9.84
C ASN A 234 18.60 -14.01 8.47
N GLY A 235 17.45 -14.07 7.80
CA GLY A 235 17.25 -13.57 6.45
C GLY A 235 16.10 -12.58 6.37
N LEU A 236 16.20 -11.46 7.07
CA LEU A 236 15.41 -10.25 6.85
C LEU A 236 16.07 -9.04 7.53
#